data_AF-A0A3B1IWI2-F1
#
_entry.id   AF-A0A3B1IWI2-F1
#
_cell.length_a   1.000
_cell.length_b   1.000
_cell.length_c   1.000
_cell.angle_alpha   90.00
_cell.angle_beta   90.00
_cell.angle_gamma   90.00
#
_symmetry.space_group_name_H-M   'P 1'
#
loop_
_entity.id
_entity.type
_entity.pdbx_description
1 polymer ?
#
loop_
_entity_poly.entity_id
_entity_poly.type
_entity_poly.pdbx_seq_one_letter_code
_entity_poly.pdbx_strand_id
1 'polypeptide(L)'
;DDEHMWLIPFSPGSDHTLTIDFSQSQTIAGLRIWNYNKSPEDSYRGLQTLRVCVDGVCISPPDGFLIRKGPGNCHFDFAQEILFMDYLQSPTSTTGGSRNSQDSHVVSRTEEQASMEYEAPLMPCGIFQLQLLTTWGDPYYIGLNGLELYDQNDQKITLTENIAAFPDSVNVLDSVCGDVRTPDKLIDGVNSTHDGRHMWLAPVLPGLVNRVYVIFDQPMTVSMIKLWNYSKTPQRGVKEFGNHVEDQDVKMTNENQIVHHHKKKPQTADP
;
A
#
# COMPACT_ATOMS: atom_id res chain seq x y z
N ASP A 1 -8.77 11.25 19.13
CA ASP A 1 -8.92 11.55 20.56
C ASP A 1 -7.91 10.72 21.32
N ASP A 2 -7.17 11.33 22.23
CA ASP A 2 -6.08 10.70 22.98
C ASP A 2 -6.62 9.71 24.02
N GLU A 3 -7.87 9.87 24.43
CA GLU A 3 -8.52 9.04 25.46
C GLU A 3 -8.68 7.56 25.06
N HIS A 4 -8.51 7.24 23.78
CA HIS A 4 -8.62 5.88 23.25
C HIS A 4 -7.27 5.27 22.85
N MET A 5 -6.14 5.91 23.21
CA MET A 5 -4.81 5.42 22.87
C MET A 5 -4.01 5.08 24.13
N TRP A 6 -3.31 3.95 24.09
CA TRP A 6 -2.46 3.50 25.18
C TRP A 6 -0.99 3.83 24.91
N LEU A 7 -0.32 4.39 25.91
CA LEU A 7 1.11 4.69 25.89
C LEU A 7 1.74 4.32 27.24
N ILE A 8 2.99 3.90 27.20
CA ILE A 8 3.85 3.70 28.37
C ILE A 8 5.17 4.46 28.19
N PRO A 9 5.88 4.80 29.28
CA PRO A 9 7.22 5.40 29.18
C PRO A 9 8.19 4.49 28.41
N PHE A 10 8.93 5.07 27.47
CA PHE A 10 9.94 4.34 26.71
C PHE A 10 11.31 4.42 27.41
N SER A 11 11.87 3.27 27.79
CA SER A 11 13.25 3.15 28.28
C SER A 11 14.13 2.42 27.25
N PRO A 12 15.12 3.09 26.65
CA PRO A 12 16.01 2.47 25.66
C PRO A 12 16.68 1.20 26.19
N GLY A 13 16.67 0.12 25.42
CA GLY A 13 17.30 -1.15 25.76
C GLY A 13 16.57 -2.00 26.81
N SER A 14 15.42 -1.54 27.33
CA SER A 14 14.55 -2.35 28.19
C SER A 14 13.51 -3.09 27.34
N ASP A 15 12.98 -4.20 27.87
CA ASP A 15 11.82 -4.86 27.28
C ASP A 15 10.51 -4.19 27.73
N HIS A 16 9.60 -3.97 26.80
CA HIS A 16 8.28 -3.38 27.03
C HIS A 16 7.22 -4.45 26.81
N THR A 17 6.78 -5.09 27.90
CA THR A 17 5.94 -6.29 27.84
C THR A 17 4.49 -6.01 28.19
N LEU A 18 3.57 -6.41 27.32
CA LEU A 18 2.14 -6.52 27.60
C LEU A 18 1.79 -8.00 27.84
N THR A 19 1.22 -8.32 29.00
CA THR A 19 0.75 -9.67 29.33
C THR A 19 -0.78 -9.69 29.41
N ILE A 20 -1.40 -10.68 28.78
CA ILE A 20 -2.84 -10.86 28.76
C ILE A 20 -3.14 -12.25 29.34
N ASP A 21 -3.78 -12.27 30.51
CA ASP A 21 -4.18 -13.51 31.18
C ASP A 21 -5.67 -13.76 30.96
N PHE A 22 -6.01 -14.94 30.42
CA PHE A 22 -7.39 -15.37 30.26
C PHE A 22 -7.83 -16.21 31.46
N SER A 23 -9.04 -15.96 31.96
CA SER A 23 -9.61 -16.72 33.09
C SER A 23 -9.95 -18.18 32.75
N GLN A 24 -10.00 -18.50 31.46
CA GLN A 24 -10.26 -19.83 30.92
C GLN A 24 -9.35 -20.08 29.72
N SER A 25 -9.07 -21.35 29.42
CA SER A 25 -8.32 -21.71 28.22
C SER A 25 -9.08 -21.27 26.96
N GLN A 26 -8.42 -20.49 26.11
CA GLN A 26 -8.97 -19.98 24.86
C GLN A 26 -8.08 -20.41 23.69
N THR A 27 -8.69 -20.70 22.55
CA THR A 27 -7.95 -20.86 21.30
C THR A 27 -7.79 -19.48 20.65
N ILE A 28 -6.55 -19.01 20.52
CA ILE A 28 -6.23 -17.73 19.90
C ILE A 28 -5.73 -17.98 18.49
N ALA A 29 -6.47 -17.49 17.49
CA ALA A 29 -6.09 -17.65 16.09
C ALA A 29 -5.03 -16.63 15.63
N GLY A 30 -4.96 -15.47 16.28
CA GLY A 30 -4.10 -14.37 15.87
C GLY A 30 -4.27 -13.11 16.71
N LEU A 31 -3.64 -12.03 16.27
CA LEU A 31 -3.76 -10.69 16.81
C LEU A 31 -4.27 -9.72 15.75
N ARG A 32 -5.03 -8.73 16.19
CA ARG A 32 -5.39 -7.55 15.40
C ARG A 32 -4.90 -6.33 16.14
N ILE A 33 -4.04 -5.54 15.48
CA ILE A 33 -3.32 -4.44 16.10
C ILE A 33 -3.67 -3.14 15.40
N TRP A 34 -4.15 -2.18 16.19
CA TRP A 34 -4.22 -0.78 15.79
C TRP A 34 -3.03 -0.07 16.41
N ASN A 35 -2.07 0.31 15.57
CA ASN A 35 -0.89 1.02 16.04
C ASN A 35 -1.24 2.47 16.42
N TYR A 36 -0.35 3.12 17.17
CA TYR A 36 -0.58 4.48 17.68
C TYR A 36 -0.81 5.47 16.53
N ASN A 37 -1.93 6.18 16.55
CA ASN A 37 -2.47 6.87 15.38
C ASN A 37 -2.97 8.31 15.66
N LYS A 38 -2.35 9.00 16.62
CA LYS A 38 -2.80 10.34 17.04
C LYS A 38 -2.68 11.39 15.95
N SER A 39 -1.52 11.47 15.30
CA SER A 39 -1.22 12.36 14.18
C SER A 39 -0.10 11.76 13.33
N PRO A 40 0.16 12.27 12.11
CA PRO A 40 1.29 11.82 11.29
C PRO A 40 2.63 11.90 12.02
N GLU A 41 2.83 12.94 12.81
CA GLU A 41 4.06 13.17 13.60
C GLU A 41 4.10 12.27 14.84
N ASP A 42 2.97 12.06 15.50
CA ASP A 42 2.91 11.27 16.72
C ASP A 42 2.86 9.76 16.46
N SER A 43 2.52 9.33 15.25
CA SER A 43 2.49 7.91 14.85
C SER A 43 3.86 7.22 14.87
N TYR A 44 4.97 7.98 14.88
CA TYR A 44 6.31 7.43 15.12
C TYR A 44 6.51 6.90 16.55
N ARG A 45 5.58 7.15 17.47
CA ARG A 45 5.57 6.56 18.82
C ARG A 45 5.01 5.14 18.84
N GLY A 46 4.50 4.67 17.71
CA GLY A 46 3.90 3.34 17.57
C GLY A 46 4.92 2.21 17.69
N LEU A 47 4.40 1.00 17.84
CA LEU A 47 5.18 -0.22 17.87
C LEU A 47 5.76 -0.51 16.48
N GLN A 48 7.06 -0.82 16.39
CA GLN A 48 7.71 -1.22 15.13
C GLN A 48 7.83 -2.73 15.01
N THR A 49 8.24 -3.41 16.09
CA THR A 49 8.50 -4.85 16.09
C THR A 49 7.85 -5.47 17.30
N LEU A 50 7.04 -6.52 17.09
CA LEU A 50 6.34 -7.24 18.15
C LEU A 50 6.87 -8.69 18.25
N ARG A 51 7.35 -9.07 19.43
CA ARG A 51 7.55 -10.50 19.76
C ARG A 51 6.34 -11.02 20.50
N VAL A 52 5.82 -12.17 20.07
CA VAL A 52 4.61 -12.77 20.64
C VAL A 52 4.95 -14.14 21.21
N CYS A 53 4.64 -14.31 22.49
CA CYS A 53 4.74 -15.58 23.18
C CYS A 53 3.35 -16.02 23.68
N VAL A 54 2.99 -17.28 23.44
CA VAL A 54 1.77 -17.91 23.96
C VAL A 54 2.20 -18.99 24.95
N ASP A 55 1.76 -18.87 26.21
CA ASP A 55 2.14 -19.77 27.30
C ASP A 55 3.66 -20.00 27.43
N GLY A 56 4.43 -18.93 27.22
CA GLY A 56 5.90 -18.94 27.28
C GLY A 56 6.59 -19.46 26.01
N VAL A 57 5.83 -19.92 25.02
CA VAL A 57 6.36 -20.35 23.72
C VAL A 57 6.32 -19.18 22.74
N CYS A 58 7.47 -18.73 22.26
CA CYS A 58 7.56 -17.70 21.23
C CYS A 58 7.02 -18.25 19.90
N ILE A 59 5.99 -17.60 19.36
CA ILE A 59 5.37 -17.95 18.06
C ILE A 59 5.80 -17.01 16.94
N SER A 60 6.32 -15.83 17.28
CA SER A 60 6.86 -14.90 16.28
C SER A 60 8.22 -15.38 15.75
N PRO A 61 8.62 -14.97 14.53
CA PRO A 61 9.99 -15.16 14.02
C PRO A 61 11.05 -14.60 14.99
N PRO A 62 12.34 -14.99 14.84
CA PRO A 62 13.43 -14.49 15.70
C PRO A 62 13.51 -12.95 15.77
N ASP A 63 13.28 -12.30 14.63
CA ASP A 63 13.29 -10.83 14.51
C ASP A 63 11.95 -10.17 14.92
N GLY A 64 10.94 -10.97 15.30
CA GLY A 64 9.59 -10.52 15.62
C GLY A 64 8.70 -10.30 14.39
N PHE A 65 7.44 -9.93 14.64
CA PHE A 65 6.53 -9.43 13.60
C PHE A 65 6.80 -7.95 13.37
N LEU A 66 6.89 -7.56 12.09
CA LEU A 66 6.92 -6.16 11.71
C LEU A 66 5.50 -5.57 11.81
N ILE A 67 5.38 -4.46 12.53
CA ILE A 67 4.11 -3.76 12.74
C ILE A 67 4.11 -2.47 11.94
N ARG A 68 3.08 -2.32 11.10
CA ARG A 68 2.85 -1.13 10.29
C ARG A 68 2.64 0.09 11.19
N LYS A 69 3.29 1.18 10.83
CA LYS A 69 3.10 2.49 11.47
C LYS A 69 1.65 2.95 11.30
N GLY A 70 1.07 3.58 12.32
CA GLY A 70 -0.25 4.20 12.18
C GLY A 70 -0.25 5.29 11.09
N PRO A 71 -1.29 5.42 10.25
CA PRO A 71 -1.31 6.41 9.16
C PRO A 71 -1.32 7.88 9.62
N GLY A 72 -1.54 8.16 10.90
CA GLY A 72 -1.69 9.49 11.50
C GLY A 72 -2.99 10.21 11.16
N ASN A 73 -3.65 9.81 10.07
CA ASN A 73 -4.98 10.26 9.66
C ASN A 73 -5.72 9.06 9.05
N CYS A 74 -6.73 8.54 9.77
CA CYS A 74 -7.46 7.36 9.33
C CYS A 74 -8.76 7.74 8.62
N HIS A 75 -8.91 7.27 7.39
CA HIS A 75 -10.18 7.28 6.64
C HIS A 75 -10.75 5.88 6.44
N PHE A 76 -10.09 4.87 7.00
CA PHE A 76 -10.40 3.45 6.89
C PHE A 76 -9.91 2.71 8.13
N ASP A 77 -10.34 1.45 8.29
CA ASP A 77 -9.83 0.60 9.35
C ASP A 77 -8.41 0.13 9.01
N PHE A 78 -7.43 0.69 9.71
CA PHE A 78 -6.01 0.45 9.45
C PHE A 78 -5.42 -0.66 10.30
N ALA A 79 -6.26 -1.47 10.96
CA ALA A 79 -5.81 -2.62 11.72
C ALA A 79 -4.87 -3.52 10.89
N GLN A 80 -3.81 -4.02 11.50
CA GLN A 80 -3.00 -5.08 10.94
C GLN A 80 -3.37 -6.40 11.60
N GLU A 81 -3.67 -7.41 10.79
CA GLU A 81 -3.97 -8.76 11.27
C GLU A 81 -2.75 -9.67 11.17
N ILE A 82 -2.51 -10.45 12.21
CA ILE A 82 -1.43 -11.44 12.30
C ILE A 82 -2.07 -12.76 12.71
N LEU A 83 -2.19 -13.70 11.77
CA LEU A 83 -2.72 -15.03 12.05
C LEU A 83 -1.57 -15.95 12.47
N PHE A 84 -1.69 -16.59 13.64
CA PHE A 84 -0.64 -17.44 14.18
C PHE A 84 -0.46 -18.72 13.36
N MET A 85 -1.51 -19.21 12.71
CA MET A 85 -1.45 -20.42 11.88
C MET A 85 -0.40 -20.34 10.77
N ASP A 86 -0.13 -19.15 10.25
CA ASP A 86 0.87 -18.92 9.21
C ASP A 86 2.31 -19.10 9.72
N TYR A 87 2.50 -19.05 11.04
CA TYR A 87 3.80 -19.14 11.71
C TYR A 87 3.97 -20.43 12.53
N LEU A 88 2.93 -21.26 12.64
CA LEU A 88 2.91 -22.48 13.45
C LEU A 88 3.49 -23.74 12.75
N GLN A 89 4.24 -23.61 11.65
CA GLN A 89 4.81 -24.76 10.91
C GLN A 89 6.28 -25.08 11.20
N SER A 90 6.43 -26.12 12.04
CA SER A 90 7.48 -27.16 12.25
C SER A 90 8.97 -26.96 11.87
N PRO A 91 9.90 -27.35 12.77
CA PRO A 91 11.35 -27.33 12.52
C PRO A 91 11.77 -28.45 11.56
N THR A 92 12.05 -28.12 10.31
CA THR A 92 12.79 -29.02 9.42
C THR A 92 14.29 -28.77 9.55
N SER A 93 14.95 -29.72 10.20
CA SER A 93 16.37 -30.03 10.11
C SER A 93 16.95 -29.85 8.70
N THR A 94 18.04 -29.09 8.56
CA THR A 94 19.10 -29.42 7.59
C THR A 94 20.47 -29.01 8.13
N THR A 95 21.23 -30.06 8.42
CA THR A 95 22.65 -30.16 8.71
C THR A 95 23.51 -29.73 7.53
N GLY A 96 24.61 -28.99 7.82
CA GLY A 96 25.91 -29.19 7.18
C GLY A 96 26.24 -28.39 5.91
N GLY A 97 27.26 -27.54 5.98
CA GLY A 97 27.86 -26.91 4.79
C GLY A 97 28.94 -25.87 5.05
N SER A 98 30.00 -26.22 5.78
CA SER A 98 31.23 -25.42 5.86
C SER A 98 31.86 -25.23 4.48
N ARG A 99 32.25 -24.00 4.11
CA ARG A 99 33.38 -23.72 3.20
C ARG A 99 33.89 -22.27 3.37
N ASN A 100 35.11 -22.18 3.90
CA ASN A 100 36.00 -21.03 3.80
C ASN A 100 36.48 -20.82 2.36
N SER A 101 36.67 -19.57 1.94
CA SER A 101 37.88 -19.13 1.22
C SER A 101 37.88 -17.62 0.98
N GLN A 102 38.97 -16.99 1.41
CA GLN A 102 39.47 -15.67 1.04
C GLN A 102 39.62 -15.55 -0.49
N ASP A 103 39.41 -14.37 -1.09
CA ASP A 103 40.54 -13.57 -1.61
C ASP A 103 40.15 -12.16 -2.07
N SER A 104 41.20 -11.38 -2.24
CA SER A 104 41.35 -9.93 -2.35
C SER A 104 41.34 -9.37 -3.80
N HIS A 105 41.50 -8.03 -3.93
CA HIS A 105 41.80 -7.23 -5.14
C HIS A 105 40.60 -6.85 -6.05
N VAL A 106 40.40 -5.64 -6.59
CA VAL A 106 41.24 -4.47 -6.95
C VAL A 106 40.40 -3.18 -6.88
N VAL A 107 40.97 -2.10 -6.33
CA VAL A 107 40.47 -0.72 -6.48
C VAL A 107 40.79 -0.22 -7.89
N SER A 108 39.76 0.07 -8.69
CA SER A 108 39.88 0.76 -9.97
C SER A 108 38.93 1.95 -9.98
N ARG A 109 39.52 3.15 -9.95
CA ARG A 109 38.84 4.43 -10.15
C ARG A 109 38.39 4.50 -11.61
N THR A 110 37.10 4.68 -11.86
CA THR A 110 36.63 5.11 -13.18
C THR A 110 35.36 5.94 -13.01
N GLU A 111 35.54 7.24 -13.23
CA GLU A 111 34.60 8.22 -13.79
C GLU A 111 33.17 8.25 -13.22
N GLU A 112 32.90 9.34 -12.48
CA GLU A 112 31.55 9.83 -12.15
C GLU A 112 30.74 10.03 -13.44
N GLN A 113 30.07 8.97 -13.88
CA GLN A 113 28.86 9.09 -14.68
C GLN A 113 27.72 9.24 -13.68
N ALA A 114 26.96 10.32 -13.84
CA ALA A 114 25.70 10.52 -13.16
C ALA A 114 24.72 9.39 -13.55
N SER A 115 24.88 8.22 -12.96
CA SER A 115 23.78 7.30 -12.75
C SER A 115 22.92 7.97 -11.70
N MET A 116 21.66 8.26 -12.05
CA MET A 116 20.63 8.31 -11.04
C MET A 116 20.71 6.97 -10.30
N GLU A 117 21.38 6.94 -9.15
CA GLU A 117 21.21 5.90 -8.17
C GLU A 117 19.76 6.02 -7.71
N TYR A 118 18.86 5.38 -8.46
CA TYR A 118 17.58 4.96 -7.90
C TYR A 118 17.92 3.87 -6.88
N GLU A 119 18.34 4.31 -5.70
CA GLU A 119 18.34 3.45 -4.53
C GLU A 119 16.86 3.25 -4.21
N ALA A 120 16.31 2.12 -4.68
CA ALA A 120 14.93 1.75 -4.41
C ALA A 120 14.73 1.87 -2.89
N PRO A 121 13.80 2.72 -2.41
CA PRO A 121 13.57 2.89 -0.98
C PRO A 121 13.39 1.51 -0.34
N LEU A 122 14.02 1.31 0.82
CA LEU A 122 13.83 0.13 1.65
C LEU A 122 12.34 -0.18 1.72
N MET A 123 11.98 -1.33 1.16
CA MET A 123 10.63 -1.87 0.94
C MET A 123 9.53 -1.16 1.76
N PRO A 124 8.60 -0.41 1.13
CA PRO A 124 7.54 0.24 1.88
C PRO A 124 6.65 -0.79 2.57
N CYS A 125 6.48 -0.62 3.87
CA CYS A 125 5.74 -1.52 4.73
C CYS A 125 4.42 -0.86 5.10
N GLY A 126 3.51 -0.68 4.15
CA GLY A 126 2.20 -0.25 4.60
C GLY A 126 1.21 0.18 3.56
N ILE A 127 1.27 1.44 3.13
CA ILE A 127 0.12 2.10 2.52
C ILE A 127 0.56 2.82 1.24
N PHE A 128 -0.01 2.40 0.11
CA PHE A 128 0.07 3.12 -1.15
C PHE A 128 -1.11 4.06 -1.24
N GLN A 129 -0.84 5.35 -1.37
CA GLN A 129 -1.87 6.37 -1.47
C GLN A 129 -1.87 6.98 -2.87
N LEU A 130 -2.94 6.72 -3.63
CA LEU A 130 -3.21 7.40 -4.88
C LEU A 130 -4.07 8.64 -4.62
N GLN A 131 -3.49 9.82 -4.83
CA GLN A 131 -4.21 11.09 -4.79
C GLN A 131 -4.78 11.38 -6.18
N LEU A 132 -6.11 11.41 -6.30
CA LEU A 132 -6.79 11.69 -7.56
C LEU A 132 -7.02 13.20 -7.66
N LEU A 133 -6.28 13.86 -8.55
CA LEU A 133 -6.14 15.32 -8.56
C LEU A 133 -7.20 16.01 -9.41
N THR A 134 -7.49 15.47 -10.60
CA THR A 134 -8.44 16.07 -11.54
C THR A 134 -9.23 15.01 -12.30
N THR A 135 -10.41 15.41 -12.78
CA THR A 135 -11.26 14.61 -13.66
C THR A 135 -11.08 15.01 -15.13
N TRP A 136 -11.65 14.24 -16.05
CA TRP A 136 -11.72 14.59 -17.48
C TRP A 136 -12.81 15.63 -17.81
N GLY A 137 -13.53 16.18 -16.82
CA GLY A 137 -14.44 17.30 -17.03
C GLY A 137 -15.68 17.34 -16.13
N ASP A 138 -15.96 16.32 -15.33
CA ASP A 138 -17.07 16.36 -14.35
C ASP A 138 -16.59 17.06 -13.06
N PRO A 139 -17.24 18.16 -12.63
CA PRO A 139 -16.83 18.91 -11.45
C PRO A 139 -17.32 18.31 -10.13
N TYR A 140 -18.20 17.32 -10.16
CA TYR A 140 -18.89 16.78 -8.98
C TYR A 140 -18.50 15.36 -8.64
N TYR A 141 -18.04 14.58 -9.61
CA TYR A 141 -17.79 13.15 -9.42
C TYR A 141 -16.51 12.69 -10.08
N ILE A 142 -15.82 11.79 -9.39
CA ILE A 142 -14.62 11.11 -9.87
C ILE A 142 -14.81 9.61 -9.71
N GLY A 143 -14.36 8.84 -10.70
CA GLY A 143 -14.51 7.39 -10.70
C GLY A 143 -13.39 6.67 -11.42
N LEU A 144 -13.35 5.37 -11.17
CA LEU A 144 -12.48 4.41 -11.82
C LEU A 144 -13.26 3.11 -12.02
N ASN A 145 -12.89 2.36 -13.06
CA ASN A 145 -13.36 1.00 -13.26
C ASN A 145 -12.58 0.00 -12.41
N GLY A 146 -11.29 0.23 -12.19
CA GLY A 146 -10.44 -0.78 -11.55
C GLY A 146 -9.00 -0.31 -11.32
N LEU A 147 -8.31 -1.05 -10.47
CA LEU A 147 -6.94 -0.86 -10.03
C LEU A 147 -6.24 -2.22 -9.96
N GLU A 148 -5.07 -2.32 -10.57
CA GLU A 148 -4.21 -3.51 -10.47
C GLU A 148 -2.80 -3.08 -10.06
N LEU A 149 -2.18 -3.84 -9.16
CA LEU A 149 -0.79 -3.67 -8.74
C LEU A 149 0.00 -4.91 -9.14
N TYR A 150 1.25 -4.72 -9.53
CA TYR A 150 2.15 -5.79 -9.95
C TYR A 150 3.47 -5.70 -9.19
N ASP A 151 4.06 -6.86 -8.92
CA ASP A 151 5.34 -6.99 -8.23
C ASP A 151 6.54 -6.83 -9.19
N GLN A 152 7.76 -6.88 -8.67
CA GLN A 152 8.99 -6.79 -9.46
C GLN A 152 9.16 -7.91 -10.50
N ASN A 153 8.38 -8.98 -10.42
CA ASN A 153 8.39 -10.11 -11.35
C ASN A 153 7.24 -10.03 -12.37
N ASP A 154 6.57 -8.88 -12.49
CA ASP A 154 5.40 -8.65 -13.34
C ASP A 154 4.22 -9.59 -12.99
N GLN A 155 4.15 -10.06 -11.75
CA GLN A 155 3.03 -10.86 -11.24
C GLN A 155 2.01 -9.93 -10.58
N LYS A 156 0.72 -10.17 -10.87
CA LYS A 156 -0.37 -9.41 -10.26
C LYS A 156 -0.43 -9.70 -8.76
N ILE A 157 -0.35 -8.63 -7.96
CA ILE A 157 -0.53 -8.70 -6.52
C ILE A 157 -2.03 -8.90 -6.23
N THR A 158 -2.35 -9.92 -5.45
CA THR A 158 -3.75 -10.21 -5.08
C THR A 158 -4.17 -9.31 -3.93
N LEU A 159 -5.25 -8.55 -4.13
CA LEU A 159 -5.86 -7.67 -3.14
C LEU A 159 -7.24 -8.21 -2.81
N THR A 160 -7.62 -8.26 -1.52
CA THR A 160 -8.94 -8.73 -1.08
C THR A 160 -9.69 -7.67 -0.30
N GLU A 161 -9.17 -7.27 0.86
CA GLU A 161 -9.72 -6.22 1.73
C GLU A 161 -8.77 -5.04 1.90
N ASN A 162 -7.74 -5.01 1.05
CA ASN A 162 -6.62 -4.09 1.12
C ASN A 162 -6.90 -2.76 0.41
N ILE A 163 -8.17 -2.38 0.21
CA ILE A 163 -8.56 -1.19 -0.56
C ILE A 163 -9.48 -0.29 0.26
N ALA A 164 -9.23 1.01 0.24
CA ALA A 164 -10.13 2.01 0.79
C ALA A 164 -10.11 3.28 -0.06
N ALA A 165 -11.10 4.16 0.14
CA ALA A 165 -11.11 5.46 -0.51
C ALA A 165 -11.59 6.57 0.42
N PHE A 166 -11.22 7.81 0.10
CA PHE A 166 -11.70 9.00 0.78
C PHE A 166 -11.99 10.13 -0.21
N PRO A 167 -13.24 10.64 -0.28
CA PRO A 167 -14.44 10.05 0.29
C PRO A 167 -14.66 8.61 -0.20
N ASP A 168 -15.26 7.77 0.64
CA ASP A 168 -15.44 6.33 0.37
C ASP A 168 -16.18 6.08 -0.95
N SER A 169 -17.34 6.70 -1.10
CA SER A 169 -18.19 6.57 -2.29
C SER A 169 -19.23 7.69 -2.28
N VAL A 170 -20.14 7.72 -3.26
CA VAL A 170 -21.29 8.64 -3.25
C VAL A 170 -22.22 8.48 -2.05
N ASN A 171 -22.11 7.38 -1.29
CA ASN A 171 -22.90 7.15 -0.07
C ASN A 171 -22.59 8.13 1.07
N VAL A 172 -21.53 8.94 0.97
CA VAL A 172 -21.24 10.01 1.94
C VAL A 172 -22.21 11.21 1.82
N LEU A 173 -23.01 11.27 0.75
CA LEU A 173 -23.97 12.35 0.50
C LEU A 173 -25.31 12.02 1.17
N ASP A 174 -25.90 12.97 1.90
CA ASP A 174 -27.14 12.77 2.69
C ASP A 174 -28.33 12.19 1.89
N SER A 175 -28.40 12.47 0.58
CA SER A 175 -29.49 12.02 -0.28
C SER A 175 -29.25 10.65 -0.94
N VAL A 176 -28.11 10.00 -0.68
CA VAL A 176 -27.71 8.75 -1.34
C VAL A 176 -27.49 7.68 -0.26
N CYS A 177 -28.11 6.52 -0.44
CA CYS A 177 -27.95 5.39 0.47
C CYS A 177 -27.92 4.08 -0.33
N GLY A 178 -26.98 3.19 0.04
CA GLY A 178 -26.89 1.85 -0.55
C GLY A 178 -26.46 1.82 -2.02
N ASP A 179 -25.79 2.87 -2.49
CA ASP A 179 -25.16 2.84 -3.82
C ASP A 179 -24.01 1.83 -3.83
N VAL A 180 -23.95 1.01 -4.88
CA VAL A 180 -23.03 -0.13 -4.97
C VAL A 180 -21.64 0.23 -5.50
N ARG A 181 -21.39 1.51 -5.83
CA ARG A 181 -20.14 1.99 -6.42
C ARG A 181 -19.07 2.28 -5.37
N THR A 182 -18.77 1.25 -4.58
CA THR A 182 -17.89 1.28 -3.41
C THR A 182 -16.45 0.87 -3.75
N PRO A 183 -15.45 1.15 -2.89
CA PRO A 183 -14.03 0.93 -3.19
C PRO A 183 -13.65 -0.51 -3.53
N ASP A 184 -14.40 -1.51 -3.04
CA ASP A 184 -14.20 -2.93 -3.39
C ASP A 184 -14.31 -3.19 -4.90
N LYS A 185 -15.07 -2.35 -5.63
CA LYS A 185 -15.17 -2.46 -7.10
C LYS A 185 -13.86 -2.12 -7.82
N LEU A 186 -12.92 -1.47 -7.16
CA LEU A 186 -11.60 -1.22 -7.75
C LEU A 186 -10.80 -2.52 -7.94
N ILE A 187 -11.09 -3.57 -7.17
CA ILE A 187 -10.29 -4.80 -7.14
C ILE A 187 -11.12 -6.06 -7.45
N ASP A 188 -12.37 -5.91 -7.92
CA ASP A 188 -13.27 -7.04 -8.21
C ASP A 188 -12.90 -7.82 -9.49
N GLY A 189 -11.94 -7.30 -10.27
CA GLY A 189 -11.43 -7.91 -11.49
C GLY A 189 -12.25 -7.65 -12.75
N VAL A 190 -13.37 -6.91 -12.66
CA VAL A 190 -14.28 -6.63 -13.79
C VAL A 190 -13.98 -5.26 -14.40
N ASN A 191 -12.77 -5.10 -14.93
CA ASN A 191 -12.25 -3.78 -15.31
C ASN A 191 -12.78 -3.24 -16.66
N SER A 192 -12.96 -4.13 -17.65
CA SER A 192 -13.42 -3.78 -19.01
C SER A 192 -14.94 -3.83 -19.10
N THR A 193 -15.62 -2.90 -18.42
CA THR A 193 -17.09 -2.86 -18.29
C THR A 193 -17.62 -1.45 -18.48
N HIS A 194 -18.92 -1.30 -18.77
CA HIS A 194 -19.69 -0.05 -18.61
C HIS A 194 -20.79 -0.18 -17.55
N ASP A 195 -20.88 -1.32 -16.87
CA ASP A 195 -21.86 -1.55 -15.82
C ASP A 195 -21.46 -0.78 -14.55
N GLY A 196 -22.39 0.06 -14.10
CA GLY A 196 -22.32 0.84 -12.86
C GLY A 196 -21.88 0.03 -11.65
N ARG A 197 -22.30 -1.23 -11.59
CA ARG A 197 -22.16 -2.10 -10.42
C ARG A 197 -20.75 -2.65 -10.20
N HIS A 198 -19.88 -2.49 -11.20
CA HIS A 198 -18.49 -2.96 -11.23
C HIS A 198 -17.52 -1.77 -11.38
N MET A 199 -17.90 -0.60 -10.87
CA MET A 199 -17.06 0.61 -10.94
C MET A 199 -17.19 1.38 -9.64
N TRP A 200 -16.12 2.06 -9.24
CA TRP A 200 -16.11 2.93 -8.08
C TRP A 200 -16.45 4.37 -8.47
N LEU A 201 -17.18 5.07 -7.59
CA LEU A 201 -17.50 6.49 -7.77
C LEU A 201 -17.56 7.22 -6.43
N ALA A 202 -16.87 8.35 -6.34
CA ALA A 202 -16.87 9.24 -5.20
C ALA A 202 -17.22 10.69 -5.61
N PRO A 203 -17.77 11.49 -4.68
CA PRO A 203 -17.97 12.92 -4.93
C PRO A 203 -16.64 13.67 -4.88
N VAL A 204 -16.56 14.74 -5.66
CA VAL A 204 -15.50 15.76 -5.58
C VAL A 204 -16.04 16.86 -4.68
N LEU A 205 -15.47 16.99 -3.48
CA LEU A 205 -15.93 17.93 -2.46
C LEU A 205 -14.95 19.11 -2.35
N PRO A 206 -15.44 20.36 -2.16
CA PRO A 206 -14.56 21.53 -2.05
C PRO A 206 -13.52 21.38 -0.93
N GLY A 207 -12.25 21.66 -1.25
CA GLY A 207 -11.14 21.61 -0.28
C GLY A 207 -10.69 20.20 0.12
N LEU A 208 -11.28 19.15 -0.46
CA LEU A 208 -10.91 17.77 -0.22
C LEU A 208 -10.22 17.18 -1.45
N VAL A 209 -9.18 16.39 -1.22
CA VAL A 209 -8.49 15.60 -2.26
C VAL A 209 -9.02 14.19 -2.20
N ASN A 210 -9.52 13.68 -3.33
CA ASN A 210 -9.94 12.29 -3.45
C ASN A 210 -8.73 11.37 -3.36
N ARG A 211 -8.80 10.34 -2.53
CA ARG A 211 -7.71 9.40 -2.28
C ARG A 211 -8.20 7.97 -2.40
N VAL A 212 -7.35 7.11 -2.93
CA VAL A 212 -7.49 5.65 -2.89
C VAL A 212 -6.28 5.09 -2.16
N TYR A 213 -6.51 4.19 -1.22
CA TYR A 213 -5.50 3.58 -0.37
C TYR A 213 -5.41 2.10 -0.70
N VAL A 214 -4.19 1.60 -0.93
CA VAL A 214 -3.91 0.16 -0.95
C VAL A 214 -3.03 -0.21 0.23
N ILE A 215 -3.46 -1.17 1.04
CA ILE A 215 -2.90 -1.44 2.37
C ILE A 215 -2.28 -2.84 2.42
N PHE A 216 -0.98 -2.92 2.66
CA PHE A 216 -0.22 -4.15 2.82
C PHE A 216 0.16 -4.37 4.28
N ASP A 217 -0.15 -5.57 4.80
CA ASP A 217 0.26 -6.00 6.14
C ASP A 217 1.69 -6.55 6.18
N GLN A 218 2.28 -6.80 5.01
CA GLN A 218 3.66 -7.26 4.84
C GLN A 218 4.39 -6.34 3.86
N PRO A 219 5.73 -6.20 3.98
CA PRO A 219 6.53 -5.46 3.01
C PRO A 219 6.24 -5.95 1.59
N MET A 220 5.82 -5.04 0.71
CA MET A 220 5.40 -5.38 -0.66
C MET A 220 6.07 -4.45 -1.67
N THR A 221 6.81 -5.01 -2.61
CA THR A 221 7.38 -4.26 -3.73
C THR A 221 6.34 -4.14 -4.83
N VAL A 222 5.98 -2.92 -5.20
CA VAL A 222 5.10 -2.62 -6.33
C VAL A 222 5.95 -2.05 -7.46
N SER A 223 5.96 -2.71 -8.61
CA SER A 223 6.69 -2.28 -9.80
C SER A 223 5.82 -1.51 -10.80
N MET A 224 4.52 -1.84 -10.86
CA MET A 224 3.58 -1.24 -11.81
C MET A 224 2.20 -1.07 -11.18
N ILE A 225 1.59 0.08 -11.48
CA ILE A 225 0.20 0.39 -11.15
C ILE A 225 -0.55 0.52 -12.47
N LYS A 226 -1.64 -0.22 -12.61
CA LYS A 226 -2.52 -0.16 -13.78
C LYS A 226 -3.90 0.32 -13.37
N LEU A 227 -4.31 1.43 -13.95
CA LEU A 227 -5.57 2.10 -13.68
C LEU A 227 -6.53 1.94 -14.86
N TRP A 228 -7.74 1.49 -14.56
CA TRP A 228 -8.83 1.42 -15.52
C TRP A 228 -9.79 2.58 -15.28
N ASN A 229 -9.90 3.46 -16.26
CA ASN A 229 -10.63 4.71 -16.09
C ASN A 229 -12.15 4.55 -16.21
N TYR A 230 -12.91 5.51 -15.65
CA TYR A 230 -14.37 5.45 -15.59
C TYR A 230 -15.01 5.48 -16.98
N SER A 231 -15.53 4.33 -17.43
CA SER A 231 -16.00 4.18 -18.81
C SER A 231 -17.47 4.60 -19.00
N LYS A 232 -18.29 4.56 -17.95
CA LYS A 232 -19.75 4.79 -18.05
C LYS A 232 -20.10 6.23 -18.41
N THR A 233 -19.38 7.20 -17.86
CA THR A 233 -19.44 8.62 -18.23
C THR A 233 -18.02 9.18 -18.21
N PRO A 234 -17.30 9.18 -19.35
CA PRO A 234 -15.86 9.44 -19.38
C PRO A 234 -15.41 10.74 -18.73
N GLN A 235 -16.26 11.77 -18.66
CA GLN A 235 -15.94 13.03 -17.98
C GLN A 235 -15.63 12.86 -16.48
N ARG A 236 -16.16 11.80 -15.85
CA ARG A 236 -15.91 11.45 -14.44
C ARG A 236 -14.61 10.70 -14.23
N GLY A 237 -13.94 10.28 -15.30
CA GLY A 237 -12.68 9.57 -15.19
C GLY A 237 -11.58 10.43 -14.57
N VAL A 238 -10.60 9.78 -13.96
CA VAL A 238 -9.38 10.41 -13.44
C VAL A 238 -8.49 10.87 -14.60
N LYS A 239 -8.04 12.12 -14.57
CA LYS A 239 -7.12 12.69 -15.56
C LYS A 239 -5.70 12.79 -15.02
N GLU A 240 -5.52 13.33 -13.82
CA GLU A 240 -4.22 13.49 -13.18
C GLU A 240 -4.26 12.86 -11.79
N PHE A 241 -3.20 12.15 -11.40
CA PHE A 241 -3.08 11.54 -10.08
C PHE A 241 -1.65 11.61 -9.54
N GLY A 242 -1.49 11.68 -8.23
CA GLY A 242 -0.22 11.48 -7.54
C GLY A 242 -0.20 10.12 -6.88
N ASN A 243 0.99 9.53 -6.75
CA ASN A 243 1.23 8.40 -5.87
C ASN A 243 2.10 8.88 -4.70
N HIS A 244 1.69 8.54 -3.49
CA HIS A 244 2.49 8.75 -2.29
C HIS A 244 2.72 7.40 -1.61
N VAL A 245 3.98 7.09 -1.36
CA VAL A 245 4.42 5.86 -0.69
C VAL A 245 5.28 6.29 0.49
N GLU A 246 4.81 6.03 1.72
CA GLU A 246 5.50 6.32 2.99
C GLU A 246 6.53 7.47 2.94
N ASP A 247 6.04 8.71 2.99
CA ASP A 247 6.81 9.96 2.99
C ASP A 247 7.54 10.31 1.67
N GLN A 248 7.26 9.61 0.56
CA GLN A 248 7.74 9.96 -0.79
C GLN A 248 6.61 10.33 -1.74
N ASP A 249 6.65 11.55 -2.28
CA ASP A 249 5.72 12.06 -3.29
C ASP A 249 6.22 11.74 -4.72
N VAL A 250 5.41 11.04 -5.52
CA VAL A 250 5.65 10.79 -6.95
C VAL A 250 4.44 11.24 -7.77
N LYS A 251 4.58 12.26 -8.61
CA LYS A 251 3.50 12.73 -9.49
C LYS A 251 3.50 11.95 -10.81
N MET A 252 2.36 11.38 -11.20
CA MET A 252 2.21 10.58 -12.42
C MET A 252 1.14 11.20 -13.33
N THR A 253 1.43 11.38 -14.62
CA THR A 253 0.43 11.84 -15.59
C THR A 253 -0.09 10.67 -16.41
N ASN A 254 -1.41 10.60 -16.59
CA ASN A 254 -2.04 9.59 -17.45
C ASN A 254 -1.94 10.03 -18.93
N GLU A 255 -0.72 10.02 -19.47
CA GLU A 255 -0.48 10.33 -20.88
C GLU A 255 -0.52 9.05 -21.71
N ASN A 256 -1.71 8.72 -22.21
CA ASN A 256 -1.85 7.79 -23.33
C ASN A 256 -1.28 8.44 -24.61
N GLN A 257 0.04 8.36 -24.80
CA GLN A 257 0.66 8.48 -26.13
C GLN A 257 1.69 7.37 -26.34
N ILE A 258 1.26 6.34 -27.07
CA ILE A 258 2.17 5.43 -27.76
C ILE A 258 2.83 6.27 -28.87
N VAL A 259 4.00 6.85 -28.60
CA VAL A 259 4.79 7.51 -29.64
C VAL A 259 5.46 6.42 -30.48
N HIS A 260 4.78 5.98 -31.54
CA HIS A 260 5.45 5.30 -32.64
C HIS A 260 6.38 6.30 -33.33
N HIS A 261 7.68 6.24 -33.02
CA HIS A 261 8.69 6.91 -33.82
C HIS A 261 8.76 6.28 -35.22
N HIS A 262 7.98 6.79 -36.17
CA HIS A 262 8.26 6.61 -37.58
C HIS A 262 9.30 7.64 -38.02
N LYS A 263 10.54 7.18 -38.24
CA LYS A 263 11.58 7.91 -38.96
C LYS A 263 11.03 8.34 -40.32
N LYS A 264 10.79 9.64 -40.51
CA LYS A 264 10.60 10.23 -41.86
C LYS A 264 11.91 10.08 -42.63
N LYS A 265 11.88 9.35 -43.75
CA LYS A 265 12.92 9.40 -44.78
C LYS A 265 12.91 10.80 -45.43
N PRO A 266 14.07 11.43 -45.67
CA PRO A 266 14.13 12.69 -46.41
C PRO A 266 13.70 12.47 -47.87
N GLN A 267 12.77 13.30 -48.34
CA GLN A 267 12.43 13.39 -49.77
C GLN A 267 13.53 14.17 -50.50
N THR A 268 14.06 13.53 -51.53
CA THR A 268 14.93 14.10 -52.56
C THR A 268 14.25 15.26 -53.27
N ALA A 269 14.95 16.39 -53.33
CA ALA A 269 14.65 17.50 -54.23
C ALA A 269 15.37 17.24 -55.57
N ASP A 270 14.66 17.40 -56.68
CA ASP A 270 15.21 17.64 -58.02
C ASP A 270 14.07 18.13 -58.93
N PRO A 271 14.31 18.93 -59.98
CA PRO A 271 15.56 19.57 -60.41
C PRO A 271 15.57 21.10 -60.33
#